data_AF-W0UEA5-F1
#
_entry.id   AF-W0UEA5-F1
#
_cell.length_a   1.000
_cell.length_b   1.000
_cell.length_c   1.000
_cell.angle_alpha   90.00
_cell.angle_beta   90.00
_cell.angle_gamma   90.00
#
_symmetry.space_group_name_H-M   'P 1'
#
loop_
_entity.id
_entity.type
_entity.pdbx_description
1 polymer ?
#
loop_
_entity_poly.entity_id
_entity_poly.type
_entity_poly.pdbx_seq_one_letter_code
_entity_poly.pdbx_strand_id
1 'polypeptide(L)'
;ELRHGQTQIHSCSHYNKYFDGLHSFSYQHDRVWYLSVVKSFFDDARTSGPFEFLIAIGFSFEYVLTNLLFVPFMSGAAYNGDLSTVTFGFSAQSDESRHMTLGLEAIKFILEQHEDNAAIVQKWIDKWFWR
;
A
#
# COMPACT_ATOMS: atom_id res chain seq x y z
N GLU A 1 0.52 -3.70 8.63
CA GLU A 1 1.18 -4.52 7.59
C GLU A 1 1.12 -6.03 7.80
N LEU A 2 1.85 -6.65 8.74
CA LEU A 2 1.81 -8.13 8.91
C LEU A 2 0.39 -8.67 9.14
N ARG A 3 -0.39 -7.97 9.98
CA ARG A 3 -1.81 -8.26 10.21
C ARG A 3 -2.57 -8.30 8.88
N HIS A 4 -2.42 -7.26 8.06
CA HIS A 4 -3.14 -7.14 6.78
C HIS A 4 -2.81 -8.28 5.85
N GLY A 5 -1.53 -8.59 5.66
CA GLY A 5 -1.10 -9.70 4.81
C GLY A 5 -1.70 -11.04 5.24
N GLN A 6 -1.69 -11.35 6.54
CA GLN A 6 -2.29 -12.59 7.05
C GLN A 6 -3.83 -12.60 6.90
N THR A 7 -4.50 -11.50 7.26
CA THR A 7 -5.96 -11.43 7.18
C THR A 7 -6.47 -11.45 5.74
N GLN A 8 -5.76 -10.85 4.79
CA GLN A 8 -6.10 -10.91 3.37
C GLN A 8 -6.01 -12.35 2.83
N ILE A 9 -4.94 -13.08 3.17
CA ILE A 9 -4.82 -14.51 2.83
C ILE A 9 -6.00 -15.30 3.42
N HIS A 10 -6.40 -15.02 4.66
CA HIS A 10 -7.55 -15.68 5.28
C HIS A 10 -8.89 -15.30 4.63
N SER A 11 -9.11 -14.02 4.30
CA SER A 11 -10.31 -13.54 3.60
C SER A 11 -10.44 -14.18 2.22
N CYS A 12 -9.35 -14.27 1.46
CA CYS A 12 -9.33 -14.90 0.14
C CYS A 12 -9.33 -16.44 0.18
N SER A 13 -9.07 -17.06 1.35
CA SER A 13 -8.92 -18.51 1.49
C SER A 13 -10.18 -19.29 1.06
N HIS A 14 -11.36 -18.78 1.39
CA HIS A 14 -12.61 -19.42 0.97
C HIS A 14 -12.81 -19.28 -0.55
N TYR A 15 -12.60 -18.09 -1.11
CA TYR A 15 -12.69 -17.87 -2.56
C TYR A 15 -11.75 -18.79 -3.35
N ASN A 16 -10.51 -18.97 -2.88
CA ASN A 16 -9.53 -19.85 -3.52
C ASN A 16 -9.97 -21.33 -3.62
N LYS A 17 -10.95 -21.77 -2.81
CA LYS A 17 -11.50 -23.14 -2.91
C LYS A 17 -12.51 -23.31 -4.04
N TYR A 18 -13.14 -22.21 -4.48
CA TYR A 18 -14.28 -22.24 -5.41
C TYR A 18 -14.01 -21.50 -6.72
N PHE A 19 -12.95 -20.70 -6.80
CA PHE A 19 -12.59 -19.92 -7.97
C PHE A 19 -11.11 -20.11 -8.34
N ASP A 20 -10.83 -20.11 -9.64
CA ASP A 20 -9.48 -20.17 -10.18
C ASP A 20 -8.72 -18.84 -10.03
N GLY A 21 -7.42 -18.86 -10.35
CA GLY A 21 -6.57 -17.66 -10.40
C GLY A 21 -6.06 -17.15 -9.04
N LEU A 22 -6.64 -17.60 -7.92
CA LEU A 22 -6.22 -17.23 -6.57
C LEU A 22 -5.12 -18.14 -5.98
N HIS A 23 -4.85 -19.26 -6.64
CA HIS A 23 -3.85 -20.23 -6.19
C HIS A 23 -2.42 -19.72 -6.46
N SER A 24 -1.50 -19.99 -5.53
CA SER A 24 -0.07 -19.68 -5.67
C SER A 24 0.27 -18.18 -5.87
N PHE A 25 -0.51 -17.27 -5.26
CA PHE A 25 -0.33 -15.81 -5.39
C PHE A 25 1.12 -15.34 -5.18
N SER A 26 1.84 -15.89 -4.20
CA SER A 26 3.23 -15.51 -3.89
C SER A 26 4.21 -15.92 -5.00
N TYR A 27 4.05 -17.12 -5.55
CA TYR A 27 4.87 -17.59 -6.66
C TYR A 27 4.63 -16.76 -7.92
N GLN A 28 3.36 -16.43 -8.19
CA GLN A 28 2.94 -15.64 -9.34
C GLN A 28 3.44 -14.19 -9.25
N HIS A 29 3.36 -13.55 -8.08
CA HIS A 29 3.81 -12.18 -7.86
C HIS A 29 5.25 -11.94 -8.34
N ASP A 30 6.13 -12.94 -8.18
CA ASP A 30 7.53 -12.84 -8.58
C ASP A 30 7.81 -13.14 -10.06
N ARG A 31 6.83 -13.64 -10.84
CA ARG A 31 7.09 -14.23 -12.17
C ARG A 31 6.13 -13.80 -13.27
N VAL A 32 4.89 -13.46 -12.94
CA VAL A 32 3.89 -13.07 -13.93
C VAL A 32 4.16 -11.64 -14.39
N TRP A 33 4.19 -11.42 -15.70
CA TRP A 33 4.63 -10.17 -16.32
C TRP A 33 3.90 -8.93 -15.80
N TYR A 34 2.57 -8.94 -15.67
CA TYR A 34 1.84 -7.76 -15.21
C TYR A 34 1.99 -7.51 -13.71
N LEU A 35 2.33 -8.56 -12.93
CA LEU A 35 2.62 -8.42 -11.50
C LEU A 35 4.01 -7.83 -11.26
N SER A 36 4.88 -7.78 -12.28
CA SER A 36 6.16 -7.06 -12.19
C SER A 36 5.97 -5.56 -11.93
N VAL A 37 4.82 -4.99 -12.29
CA VAL A 37 4.49 -3.58 -12.04
C VAL A 37 4.51 -3.30 -10.53
N VAL A 38 3.66 -3.99 -9.76
CA VAL A 38 3.58 -3.82 -8.31
C VAL A 38 4.86 -4.31 -7.62
N LYS A 39 5.43 -5.44 -8.06
CA LYS A 39 6.68 -5.94 -7.52
C LYS A 39 7.81 -4.91 -7.64
N SER A 40 8.00 -4.33 -8.82
CA SER A 40 9.08 -3.36 -9.05
C SER A 40 8.88 -2.05 -8.30
N PHE A 41 7.64 -1.64 -8.02
CA PHE A 41 7.33 -0.49 -7.20
C PHE A 41 7.84 -0.68 -5.77
N PHE A 42 7.47 -1.81 -5.14
CA PHE A 42 7.92 -2.12 -3.78
C PHE A 42 9.38 -2.55 -3.69
N ASP A 43 9.95 -3.16 -4.73
CA ASP A 43 11.38 -3.48 -4.77
C ASP A 43 12.23 -2.20 -4.84
N ASP A 44 11.84 -1.19 -5.63
CA ASP A 44 12.48 0.14 -5.66
C ASP A 44 12.39 0.82 -4.28
N ALA A 45 11.20 0.85 -3.67
CA ALA A 45 11.02 1.47 -2.35
C ALA A 45 11.88 0.78 -1.28
N ARG A 46 11.88 -0.56 -1.22
CA ARG A 46 12.63 -1.34 -0.21
C ARG A 46 14.14 -1.33 -0.40
N THR A 47 14.61 -1.10 -1.62
CA THR A 47 16.05 -1.00 -1.91
C THR A 47 16.59 0.42 -1.82
N SER A 48 15.69 1.42 -1.70
CA SER A 48 16.06 2.81 -1.41
C SER A 48 16.55 3.01 0.03
N GLY A 49 17.03 4.22 0.33
CA GLY A 49 17.40 4.61 1.69
C GLY A 49 16.17 4.75 2.61
N PRO A 50 16.34 4.73 3.94
CA PRO A 50 15.23 4.72 4.89
C PRO A 50 14.32 5.96 4.81
N PHE A 51 14.88 7.14 4.52
CA PHE A 51 14.10 8.36 4.36
C PHE A 51 13.30 8.38 3.05
N GLU A 52 13.89 7.89 1.96
CA GLU A 52 13.17 7.75 0.69
C GLU A 52 12.04 6.73 0.83
N PHE A 53 12.29 5.58 1.47
CA PHE A 53 11.26 4.59 1.78
C PHE A 53 10.09 5.20 2.56
N LEU A 54 10.36 6.03 3.56
CA LEU A 54 9.32 6.68 4.37
C LEU A 54 8.50 7.69 3.56
N ILE A 55 9.12 8.43 2.64
CA ILE A 55 8.39 9.32 1.72
C ILE A 55 7.62 8.51 0.66
N ALA A 56 8.20 7.43 0.13
CA ALA A 56 7.58 6.56 -0.86
C ALA A 56 6.32 5.87 -0.32
N ILE A 57 6.46 5.17 0.81
CA ILE A 57 5.40 4.33 1.37
C ILE A 57 4.55 5.13 2.33
N GLY A 58 5.13 5.77 3.34
CA GLY A 58 4.37 6.49 4.37
C GLY A 58 3.63 7.69 3.79
N PHE A 59 4.33 8.60 3.13
CA PHE A 59 3.70 9.83 2.62
C PHE A 59 2.96 9.60 1.28
N SER A 60 3.64 9.16 0.23
CA SER A 60 3.03 9.09 -1.09
C SER A 60 1.96 7.99 -1.18
N PHE A 61 2.29 6.75 -0.76
CA PHE A 61 1.36 5.62 -0.89
C PHE A 61 0.27 5.60 0.20
N GLU A 62 0.64 5.64 1.48
CA GLU A 62 -0.28 5.48 2.61
C GLU A 62 -1.04 6.75 3.01
N TYR A 63 -0.62 7.93 2.56
CA TYR A 63 -1.34 9.19 2.82
C TYR A 63 -1.96 9.81 1.55
N VAL A 64 -1.15 10.14 0.53
CA VAL A 64 -1.64 10.86 -0.66
C VAL A 64 -2.52 9.98 -1.55
N LEU A 65 -2.08 8.75 -1.84
CA LEU A 65 -2.72 7.87 -2.83
C LEU A 65 -3.63 6.80 -2.22
N THR A 66 -3.57 6.57 -0.90
CA THR A 66 -4.20 5.43 -0.23
C THR A 66 -5.69 5.27 -0.57
N ASN A 67 -6.43 6.37 -0.64
CA ASN A 67 -7.87 6.32 -0.92
C ASN A 67 -8.19 5.85 -2.34
N LEU A 68 -7.29 6.07 -3.31
CA LEU A 68 -7.44 5.58 -4.68
C LEU A 68 -7.29 4.05 -4.77
N LEU A 69 -6.67 3.42 -3.77
CA LEU A 69 -6.59 1.97 -3.65
C LEU A 69 -7.67 1.43 -2.72
N PHE A 70 -7.74 1.94 -1.49
CA PHE A 70 -8.58 1.37 -0.44
C PHE A 70 -10.07 1.50 -0.75
N VAL A 71 -10.54 2.68 -1.15
CA VAL A 71 -11.96 2.94 -1.35
C VAL A 71 -12.53 2.10 -2.50
N PRO A 72 -11.91 2.01 -3.69
CA PRO A 72 -12.47 1.20 -4.78
C PRO A 72 -12.62 -0.28 -4.44
N PHE A 73 -11.63 -0.91 -3.80
CA PHE A 73 -11.74 -2.33 -3.44
C PHE A 73 -12.77 -2.57 -2.33
N MET A 74 -12.74 -1.77 -1.25
CA MET A 74 -13.63 -2.01 -0.11
C MET A 74 -15.09 -1.62 -0.41
N SER A 75 -15.30 -0.51 -1.13
CA SER A 75 -16.65 -0.14 -1.58
C SER A 75 -17.14 -1.08 -2.67
N GLY A 76 -16.30 -1.46 -3.63
CA GLY A 76 -16.63 -2.44 -4.66
C GLY A 76 -17.12 -3.76 -4.05
N ALA A 77 -16.45 -4.26 -3.00
CA ALA A 77 -16.91 -5.41 -2.24
C ALA A 77 -18.30 -5.21 -1.64
N ALA A 78 -18.54 -4.07 -0.98
CA ALA A 78 -19.84 -3.73 -0.39
C ALA A 78 -20.98 -3.69 -1.44
N TYR A 79 -20.73 -3.06 -2.58
CA TYR A 79 -21.72 -2.93 -3.67
C TYR A 79 -22.01 -4.25 -4.40
N ASN A 80 -21.16 -5.28 -4.22
CA ASN A 80 -21.31 -6.59 -4.88
C ASN A 80 -21.56 -7.75 -3.90
N GLY A 81 -21.83 -7.46 -2.62
CA GLY A 81 -22.17 -8.49 -1.63
C GLY A 81 -21.00 -9.34 -1.14
N ASP A 82 -19.75 -8.92 -1.35
CA ASP A 82 -18.57 -9.57 -0.76
C ASP A 82 -18.41 -9.16 0.70
N LEU A 83 -18.96 -9.99 1.58
CA LEU A 83 -18.93 -9.78 3.02
C LEU A 83 -17.55 -10.02 3.64
N SER A 84 -16.68 -10.81 3.01
CA SER A 84 -15.35 -11.11 3.56
C SER A 84 -14.42 -9.91 3.40
N THR A 85 -14.36 -9.36 2.18
CA THR A 85 -13.51 -8.23 1.84
C THR A 85 -14.00 -6.95 2.51
N VAL A 86 -15.31 -6.69 2.55
CA VAL A 86 -15.83 -5.48 3.22
C VAL A 86 -15.55 -5.51 4.74
N THR A 87 -15.63 -6.69 5.37
CA THR A 87 -15.32 -6.85 6.80
C THR A 87 -13.84 -6.60 7.09
N PHE A 88 -12.94 -7.07 6.21
CA PHE A 88 -11.53 -6.71 6.26
C PHE A 88 -11.35 -5.18 6.18
N GLY A 89 -12.00 -4.54 5.20
CA GLY A 89 -11.94 -3.08 5.01
C GLY A 89 -12.34 -2.29 6.26
N PHE A 90 -13.49 -2.62 6.87
CA PHE A 90 -13.90 -2.00 8.13
C PHE A 90 -12.90 -2.26 9.27
N SER A 91 -12.35 -3.48 9.35
CA SER A 91 -11.36 -3.80 10.38
C SER A 91 -10.03 -3.07 10.20
N ALA A 92 -9.63 -2.77 8.97
CA ALA A 92 -8.34 -2.14 8.66
C ALA A 92 -8.39 -0.61 8.81
N GLN A 93 -9.58 0.01 8.79
CA GLN A 93 -9.72 1.47 8.78
C GLN A 93 -8.99 2.18 9.94
N SER A 94 -8.98 1.61 11.14
CA SER A 94 -8.28 2.19 12.29
C SER A 94 -6.76 1.96 12.25
N ASP A 95 -6.28 1.01 11.45
CA ASP A 95 -4.86 0.87 11.12
C ASP A 95 -4.45 1.94 10.11
N GLU A 96 -5.23 2.09 9.03
CA GLU A 96 -4.98 3.09 7.99
C GLU A 96 -4.96 4.52 8.55
N SER A 97 -5.80 4.84 9.53
CA SER A 97 -5.76 6.17 10.17
C SER A 97 -4.42 6.45 10.89
N ARG A 98 -3.77 5.42 11.44
CA ARG A 98 -2.44 5.54 12.05
C ARG A 98 -1.37 5.68 10.96
N HIS A 99 -1.48 4.93 9.87
CA HIS A 99 -0.53 4.97 8.76
C HIS A 99 -0.55 6.33 8.05
N MET A 100 -1.76 6.86 7.78
CA MET A 100 -1.94 8.21 7.25
C MET A 100 -1.30 9.27 8.15
N THR A 101 -1.51 9.16 9.48
CA THR A 101 -0.91 10.09 10.44
C THR A 101 0.62 10.00 10.42
N LEU A 102 1.18 8.78 10.38
CA LEU A 102 2.62 8.55 10.27
C LEU A 102 3.20 9.20 9.01
N GLY A 103 2.56 9.00 7.86
CA GLY A 103 2.99 9.58 6.58
C GLY A 103 3.04 11.11 6.60
N LEU A 104 2.01 11.73 7.17
CA LEU A 104 1.93 13.19 7.28
C LEU A 104 2.98 13.76 8.24
N GLU A 105 3.19 13.14 9.39
CA GLU A 105 4.15 13.64 10.38
C GLU A 105 5.60 13.37 9.94
N ALA A 106 5.86 12.29 9.21
CA ALA A 106 7.18 11.98 8.67
C ALA A 106 7.69 13.07 7.72
N ILE A 107 6.87 13.49 6.74
CA ILE A 107 7.30 14.51 5.78
C ILE A 107 7.52 15.87 6.45
N LYS A 108 6.61 16.29 7.36
CA LYS A 108 6.76 17.55 8.11
C LYS A 108 8.05 17.53 8.91
N PHE A 109 8.29 16.46 9.65
CA PHE A 109 9.49 16.29 10.45
C PHE A 109 10.75 16.45 9.60
N ILE A 110 10.87 15.71 8.48
CA ILE A 110 12.04 15.76 7.60
C ILE A 110 12.26 17.17 7.03
N LEU A 111 11.20 17.83 6.57
CA LEU A 111 11.28 19.19 6.01
C LEU A 111 11.71 20.24 7.05
N GLU A 112 11.32 20.06 8.32
CA GLU A 112 11.66 20.99 9.40
C GLU A 112 13.07 20.77 9.99
N GLN A 113 13.74 19.64 9.69
CA GLN A 113 15.08 19.36 10.25
C GLN A 113 16.21 20.18 9.59
N HIS A 114 16.13 20.45 8.28
CA HIS A 114 17.18 21.18 7.56
C HIS A 114 16.67 21.69 6.19
N GLU A 115 17.07 22.89 5.77
CA GLU A 115 16.59 23.51 4.53
C GLU A 115 16.96 22.71 3.26
N ASP A 116 18.16 22.11 3.24
CA ASP A 116 18.60 21.25 2.12
C ASP A 116 17.72 20.02 1.90
N ASN A 117 16.93 19.60 2.91
CA ASN A 117 16.03 18.46 2.76
C ASN A 117 14.89 18.78 1.78
N ALA A 118 14.49 20.04 1.63
CA ALA A 118 13.35 20.42 0.79
C ALA A 118 13.55 19.99 -0.67
N ALA A 119 14.74 20.23 -1.24
CA ALA A 119 15.04 19.85 -2.62
C ALA A 119 15.13 18.32 -2.81
N ILE A 120 15.54 17.59 -1.77
CA ILE A 120 15.61 16.11 -1.79
C ILE A 120 14.20 15.52 -1.72
N VAL A 121 13.41 15.97 -0.75
CA VAL A 121 12.02 15.52 -0.55
C VAL A 121 11.16 15.84 -1.77
N GLN A 122 11.31 17.01 -2.39
CA GLN A 122 10.57 17.35 -3.61
C GLN A 122 10.83 16.34 -4.74
N LYS A 123 12.10 15.97 -4.97
CA LYS A 123 12.46 14.96 -5.98
C LYS A 123 11.82 13.60 -5.68
N TRP A 124 11.73 13.22 -4.41
CA TRP A 124 11.05 12.00 -4.01
C TRP A 124 9.54 12.08 -4.20
N ILE A 125 8.90 13.21 -3.87
CA ILE A 125 7.47 13.42 -4.14
C ILE A 125 7.19 13.25 -5.64
N ASP A 126 7.97 13.93 -6.50
CA ASP A 126 7.79 13.86 -7.95
C ASP A 126 7.95 12.42 -8.47
N LYS A 127 8.99 11.70 -8.00
CA LYS A 127 9.23 10.29 -8.35
C LYS A 127 8.06 9.40 -7.93
N TRP A 128 7.67 9.47 -6.65
CA TRP A 128 6.73 8.52 -6.04
C TRP A 128 5.26 8.87 -6.30
N PHE A 129 4.97 10.07 -6.77
CA PHE A 129 3.68 10.39 -7.39
C PHE A 129 3.54 9.73 -8.76
N TRP A 130 4.63 9.62 -9.52
CA TRP A 130 4.58 9.11 -10.90
C TRP A 130 4.74 7.59 -11.03
N ARG A 131 5.48 6.97 -10.11
CA ARG A 131 5.70 5.50 -10.07
C ARG A 131 4.42 4.73 -9.79
#